data_AF-A0A562CHR5-F1
#
_entry.id   AF-A0A562CHR5-F1
#
_cell.length_a   1.000
_cell.length_b   1.000
_cell.length_c   1.000
_cell.angle_alpha   90.00
_cell.angle_beta   90.00
_cell.angle_gamma   90.00
#
_symmetry.space_group_name_H-M   'P 1'
#
loop_
_entity.id
_entity.type
_entity.pdbx_description
1 polymer ?
#
loop_
_entity_poly.entity_id
_entity_poly.type
_entity_poly.pdbx_seq_one_letter_code
_entity_poly.pdbx_strand_id
1 'polypeptide(L)'
;MLQIVIPAFNEERRLPRTLRELRRHVAAHRGELGRVEVLVVDNASADATADVARAADSSALPVRVVHCARRGKGAAVRAGLLASDADVVAFMDADGATGLAALETAVQRLRLGADVVIGSRGLDDSVTEARHCRSRSAGAAAYRRLARRLTPGIVDTQCGFKVFRGELVRAAVQDLRTAGFSFDVELLVRLRVAGARIEEIPVTWVDVPGSTFVPARHGAGAFAELARIAWSTRGLAPDPGRVAASGTRSPMPLPAAAALPAAVAVPVVVSLALRSPR
;
A
#
# COMPACT_ATOMS: atom_id res chain seq x y z
N MET A 1 12.41 12.40 2.68
CA MET A 1 11.24 12.86 1.86
C MET A 1 10.26 11.72 1.67
N LEU A 2 8.95 11.97 1.50
CA LEU A 2 7.94 10.96 1.16
C LEU A 2 7.49 11.12 -0.30
N GLN A 3 7.51 10.04 -1.07
CA GLN A 3 6.88 10.00 -2.40
C GLN A 3 5.72 9.00 -2.41
N ILE A 4 4.58 9.40 -2.98
CA ILE A 4 3.37 8.59 -3.07
C ILE A 4 3.15 8.17 -4.52
N VAL A 5 3.29 6.87 -4.79
CA VAL A 5 3.07 6.25 -6.10
C VAL A 5 1.59 5.89 -6.24
N ILE A 6 0.95 6.44 -7.27
CA ILE A 6 -0.46 6.17 -7.60
C ILE A 6 -0.54 5.59 -9.02
N PRO A 7 -0.72 4.27 -9.20
CA PRO A 7 -0.98 3.70 -10.52
C PRO A 7 -2.37 4.12 -11.00
N ALA A 8 -2.45 4.58 -12.24
CA ALA A 8 -3.68 5.09 -12.83
C ALA A 8 -3.89 4.48 -14.22
N PHE A 9 -5.07 3.91 -14.46
CA PHE A 9 -5.51 3.44 -15.78
C PHE A 9 -6.94 3.86 -16.00
N ASN A 10 -7.15 4.84 -16.88
CA ASN A 10 -8.45 5.45 -17.15
C ASN A 10 -9.13 6.00 -15.87
N GLU A 11 -8.42 6.87 -15.17
CA GLU A 11 -8.78 7.45 -13.88
C GLU A 11 -9.17 8.94 -13.97
N GLU A 12 -9.44 9.49 -15.17
CA GLU A 12 -9.70 10.93 -15.37
C GLU A 12 -10.78 11.49 -14.44
N ARG A 13 -11.75 10.65 -14.05
CA ARG A 13 -12.90 11.03 -13.21
C ARG A 13 -12.61 10.93 -11.71
N ARG A 14 -11.80 9.96 -11.27
CA ARG A 14 -11.55 9.68 -9.85
C ARG A 14 -10.33 10.43 -9.34
N LEU A 15 -9.26 10.43 -10.13
CA LEU A 15 -7.96 10.97 -9.73
C LEU A 15 -8.03 12.44 -9.26
N PRO A 16 -8.79 13.36 -9.88
CA PRO A 16 -8.87 14.75 -9.40
C PRO A 16 -9.41 14.88 -7.97
N ARG A 17 -10.35 14.02 -7.57
CA ARG A 17 -10.87 14.00 -6.21
C ARG A 17 -9.80 13.51 -5.25
N THR A 18 -9.18 12.36 -5.54
CA THR A 18 -8.13 11.75 -4.73
C THR A 18 -6.96 12.71 -4.51
N LEU A 19 -6.47 13.37 -5.56
CA LEU A 19 -5.36 14.33 -5.44
C LEU A 19 -5.74 15.58 -4.64
N ARG A 20 -7.00 16.04 -4.74
CA ARG A 20 -7.49 17.18 -3.94
C ARG A 20 -7.60 16.84 -2.46
N GLU A 21 -8.12 15.66 -2.14
CA GLU A 21 -8.21 15.16 -0.77
C GLU A 21 -6.81 14.94 -0.18
N LEU A 22 -5.91 14.32 -0.94
CA LEU A 22 -4.51 14.13 -0.56
C LEU A 22 -3.80 15.46 -0.31
N ARG A 23 -3.99 16.48 -1.16
CA ARG A 23 -3.41 17.81 -0.96
C ARG A 23 -3.86 18.45 0.35
N ARG A 24 -5.17 18.38 0.65
CA ARG A 24 -5.72 18.89 1.93
C ARG A 24 -5.14 18.13 3.12
N HIS A 25 -5.06 16.81 3.02
CA HIS A 25 -4.54 15.95 4.08
C HIS A 25 -3.06 16.21 4.36
N VAL A 26 -2.22 16.26 3.32
CA VAL A 26 -0.79 16.57 3.42
C VAL A 26 -0.57 17.97 4.00
N ALA A 27 -1.37 18.95 3.61
CA ALA A 27 -1.28 20.29 4.18
C ALA A 27 -1.59 20.31 5.68
N ALA A 28 -2.59 19.55 6.12
CA ALA A 28 -2.98 19.44 7.53
C ALA A 28 -1.95 18.68 8.38
N HIS A 29 -1.26 17.68 7.81
CA HIS A 29 -0.33 16.79 8.54
C HIS A 29 1.14 17.00 8.15
N ARG A 30 1.48 18.19 7.64
CA ARG A 30 2.83 18.50 7.13
C ARG A 30 3.94 18.29 8.16
N GLY A 31 3.64 18.52 9.45
CA GLY A 31 4.59 18.29 10.54
C GLY A 31 4.98 16.82 10.70
N GLU A 32 4.05 15.90 10.44
CA GLU A 32 4.28 14.45 10.59
C GLU A 32 4.85 13.82 9.32
N LEU A 33 4.37 14.25 8.15
CA LEU A 33 4.71 13.68 6.85
C LEU A 33 5.94 14.34 6.19
N GLY A 34 6.26 15.58 6.57
CA GLY A 34 7.33 16.37 5.95
C GLY A 34 7.02 16.77 4.51
N ARG A 35 8.03 16.75 3.63
CA ARG A 35 7.85 17.02 2.20
C ARG A 35 7.28 15.78 1.51
N VAL A 36 6.16 15.97 0.82
CA VAL A 36 5.45 14.93 0.05
C VAL A 36 5.42 15.31 -1.42
N GLU A 37 5.68 14.35 -2.30
CA GLU A 37 5.47 14.44 -3.76
C GLU A 37 4.64 13.24 -4.22
N VAL A 38 3.81 13.42 -5.24
CA VAL A 38 3.02 12.35 -5.85
C VAL A 38 3.58 11.97 -7.21
N LEU A 39 3.79 10.67 -7.43
CA LEU A 39 4.10 10.09 -8.73
C LEU A 39 2.85 9.39 -9.24
N VAL A 40 2.10 10.04 -10.12
CA VAL A 40 1.00 9.38 -10.84
C VAL A 40 1.60 8.56 -11.96
N VAL A 41 1.39 7.24 -11.93
CA VAL A 41 1.86 6.34 -12.98
C VAL A 41 0.74 6.06 -13.96
N ASP A 42 0.73 6.78 -15.08
CA ASP A 42 -0.22 6.55 -16.17
C ASP A 42 0.11 5.22 -16.88
N ASN A 43 -0.79 4.25 -16.77
CA ASN A 43 -0.60 2.88 -17.24
C ASN A 43 -1.24 2.63 -18.60
N ALA A 44 -0.82 3.41 -19.59
CA ALA A 44 -1.35 3.37 -20.96
C ALA A 44 -2.87 3.63 -21.01
N SER A 45 -3.30 4.69 -20.32
CA SER A 45 -4.67 5.19 -20.36
C SER A 45 -5.04 5.67 -21.77
N ALA A 46 -6.34 5.64 -22.07
CA ALA A 46 -6.91 6.14 -23.33
C ALA A 46 -7.78 7.39 -23.12
N ASP A 47 -7.79 7.92 -21.91
CA ASP A 47 -8.57 9.09 -21.47
C ASP A 47 -7.63 10.22 -20.99
N ALA A 48 -8.18 11.28 -20.38
CA ALA A 48 -7.39 12.43 -19.94
C ALA A 48 -6.62 12.22 -18.62
N THR A 49 -6.39 10.98 -18.16
CA THR A 49 -5.74 10.66 -16.87
C THR A 49 -4.42 11.41 -16.65
N ALA A 50 -3.53 11.39 -17.64
CA ALA A 50 -2.23 12.05 -17.52
C ALA A 50 -2.37 13.58 -17.44
N ASP A 51 -3.32 14.16 -18.17
CA ASP A 51 -3.53 15.60 -18.21
C ASP A 51 -4.12 16.12 -16.90
N VAL A 52 -5.11 15.41 -16.35
CA VAL A 52 -5.68 15.79 -15.04
C VAL A 52 -4.67 15.63 -13.90
N ALA A 53 -3.73 14.68 -14.01
CA ALA A 53 -2.65 14.52 -13.06
C ALA A 53 -1.65 15.69 -13.12
N ARG A 54 -1.24 16.10 -14.33
CA ARG A 54 -0.36 17.28 -14.52
C ARG A 54 -1.02 18.56 -14.02
N ALA A 55 -2.32 18.73 -14.31
CA ALA A 55 -3.08 19.89 -13.85
C ALA A 55 -3.23 19.97 -12.31
N ALA A 56 -2.98 18.87 -11.60
CA ALA A 56 -3.00 18.83 -10.14
C ALA A 56 -1.64 19.18 -9.49
N ASP A 57 -0.59 19.42 -10.29
CA ASP A 57 0.71 19.87 -9.76
C ASP A 57 0.58 21.24 -9.06
N SER A 58 1.26 21.39 -7.93
CA SER A 58 1.22 22.60 -7.12
C SER A 58 2.38 22.64 -6.12
N SER A 59 2.73 23.84 -5.63
CA SER A 59 3.74 23.97 -4.57
C SER A 59 3.32 23.30 -3.24
N ALA A 60 2.01 23.18 -2.99
CA ALA A 60 1.46 22.53 -1.80
C ALA A 60 1.52 21.00 -1.87
N LEU A 61 1.43 20.43 -3.08
CA LEU A 61 1.58 19.01 -3.36
C LEU A 61 2.11 18.85 -4.78
N PRO A 62 3.44 18.70 -4.95
CA PRO A 62 4.03 18.44 -6.25
C PRO A 62 3.51 17.13 -6.84
N VAL A 63 3.15 17.14 -8.12
CA VAL A 63 2.65 15.97 -8.84
C VAL A 63 3.45 15.79 -10.13
N ARG A 64 4.05 14.60 -10.28
CA ARG A 64 4.75 14.19 -11.51
C ARG A 64 4.05 13.00 -12.14
N VAL A 65 3.98 13.01 -13.47
CA VAL A 65 3.47 11.87 -14.24
C VAL A 65 4.63 10.98 -14.70
N VAL A 66 4.52 9.70 -14.41
CA VAL A 66 5.40 8.64 -14.93
C VAL A 66 4.60 7.81 -15.92
N HIS A 67 5.11 7.60 -17.13
CA HIS A 67 4.41 6.80 -18.12
C HIS A 67 4.84 5.33 -18.05
N CYS A 68 3.87 4.41 -18.04
CA CYS A 68 4.09 2.98 -18.05
C CYS A 68 3.35 2.33 -19.23
N ALA A 69 4.09 2.10 -20.32
CA ALA A 69 3.55 1.52 -21.55
C ALA A 69 3.04 0.08 -21.38
N ARG A 70 3.65 -0.70 -20.48
CA ARG A 70 3.21 -2.08 -20.20
C ARG A 70 1.97 -2.07 -19.31
N ARG A 71 0.82 -2.44 -19.86
CA ARG A 71 -0.42 -2.57 -19.09
C ARG A 71 -0.31 -3.56 -17.94
N GLY A 72 -0.96 -3.21 -16.84
CA GLY A 72 -1.09 -4.02 -15.64
C GLY A 72 -0.72 -3.24 -14.38
N LYS A 73 -1.54 -3.39 -13.33
CA LYS A 73 -1.35 -2.69 -12.05
C LYS A 73 0.05 -2.91 -11.48
N GLY A 74 0.53 -4.15 -11.46
CA GLY A 74 1.89 -4.48 -11.02
C GLY A 74 2.99 -3.84 -11.86
N ALA A 75 2.79 -3.72 -13.18
CA ALA A 75 3.74 -3.02 -14.05
C ALA A 75 3.79 -1.52 -13.74
N ALA A 76 2.64 -0.88 -13.53
CA ALA A 76 2.55 0.53 -13.15
C ALA A 76 3.16 0.79 -11.76
N VAL A 77 2.81 -0.02 -10.76
CA VAL A 77 3.38 0.10 -9.41
C VAL A 77 4.90 -0.09 -9.46
N ARG A 78 5.40 -1.10 -10.17
CA ARG A 78 6.85 -1.30 -10.36
C ARG A 78 7.51 -0.09 -10.99
N ALA A 79 6.93 0.47 -12.05
CA ALA A 79 7.49 1.64 -12.73
C ALA A 79 7.56 2.86 -11.80
N GLY A 80 6.51 3.12 -11.01
CA GLY A 80 6.50 4.22 -10.04
C GLY A 80 7.50 4.02 -8.90
N LEU A 81 7.56 2.81 -8.33
CA LEU A 81 8.50 2.49 -7.25
C LEU A 81 9.97 2.59 -7.71
N LEU A 82 10.26 2.23 -8.96
CA LEU A 82 11.60 2.40 -9.56
C LEU A 82 11.93 3.86 -9.91
N ALA A 83 10.94 4.67 -10.27
CA ALA A 83 11.10 6.08 -10.62
C ALA A 83 11.18 7.02 -9.39
N SER A 84 10.95 6.47 -8.19
CA SER A 84 11.02 7.17 -6.93
C SER A 84 12.43 7.19 -6.38
N ASP A 85 12.91 8.34 -5.95
CA ASP A 85 14.22 8.56 -5.32
C ASP A 85 14.10 8.83 -3.80
N ALA A 86 12.88 8.91 -3.27
CA ALA A 86 12.63 9.20 -1.86
C ALA A 86 13.12 8.11 -0.89
N ASP A 87 13.36 8.52 0.36
CA ASP A 87 13.69 7.63 1.50
C ASP A 87 12.48 6.82 1.97
N VAL A 88 11.29 7.40 1.84
CA VAL A 88 10.01 6.76 2.14
C VAL A 88 9.17 6.79 0.89
N VAL A 89 8.63 5.63 0.52
CA VAL A 89 7.77 5.50 -0.65
C VAL A 89 6.47 4.85 -0.22
N ALA A 90 5.35 5.49 -0.53
CA ALA A 90 4.03 4.92 -0.39
C ALA A 90 3.50 4.47 -1.75
N PHE A 91 2.67 3.43 -1.75
CA PHE A 91 1.80 3.05 -2.85
C PHE A 91 0.36 3.17 -2.36
N MET A 92 -0.49 3.86 -3.12
CA MET A 92 -1.93 3.90 -2.88
C MET A 92 -2.74 3.78 -4.18
N ASP A 93 -3.93 3.22 -4.09
CA ASP A 93 -4.86 3.14 -5.23
C ASP A 93 -5.44 4.52 -5.61
N ALA A 94 -5.68 4.73 -6.90
CA ALA A 94 -6.18 6.00 -7.44
C ALA A 94 -7.63 6.34 -7.03
N ASP A 95 -8.38 5.34 -6.57
CA ASP A 95 -9.78 5.49 -6.17
C ASP A 95 -9.97 6.14 -4.79
N GLY A 96 -8.90 6.26 -3.99
CA GLY A 96 -8.97 6.81 -2.64
C GLY A 96 -9.73 5.92 -1.65
N ALA A 97 -9.85 4.63 -1.91
CA ALA A 97 -10.64 3.71 -1.07
C ALA A 97 -10.09 3.57 0.36
N THR A 98 -8.76 3.68 0.54
CA THR A 98 -8.11 3.64 1.86
C THR A 98 -8.03 5.03 2.46
N GLY A 99 -8.50 5.18 3.70
CA GLY A 99 -8.44 6.44 4.44
C GLY A 99 -7.00 6.95 4.63
N LEU A 100 -6.81 8.26 4.43
CA LEU A 100 -5.48 8.87 4.40
C LEU A 100 -4.76 8.91 5.75
N ALA A 101 -5.49 8.79 6.88
CA ALA A 101 -4.91 8.67 8.23
C ALA A 101 -3.96 7.46 8.40
N ALA A 102 -4.04 6.49 7.49
CA ALA A 102 -3.10 5.38 7.43
C ALA A 102 -1.67 5.84 7.06
N LEU A 103 -1.49 6.99 6.41
CA LEU A 103 -0.18 7.53 6.02
C LEU A 103 0.67 7.88 7.24
N GLU A 104 0.13 8.68 8.17
CA GLU A 104 0.81 9.09 9.39
C GLU A 104 1.19 7.88 10.21
N THR A 105 0.22 6.98 10.44
CA THR A 105 0.42 5.73 11.19
C THR A 105 1.54 4.91 10.55
N ALA A 106 1.51 4.68 9.24
CA ALA A 106 2.54 3.91 8.57
C ALA A 106 3.93 4.55 8.63
N VAL A 107 4.03 5.86 8.42
CA VAL A 107 5.30 6.60 8.55
C VAL A 107 5.84 6.51 9.97
N GLN A 108 4.99 6.63 11.00
CA GLN A 108 5.39 6.45 12.39
C GLN A 108 5.89 5.02 12.66
N ARG A 109 5.22 3.98 12.16
CA ARG A 109 5.68 2.60 12.30
C ARG A 109 7.04 2.36 11.61
N LEU A 110 7.30 2.98 10.45
CA LEU A 110 8.63 2.94 9.81
C LEU A 110 9.71 3.58 10.70
N ARG A 111 9.40 4.72 11.34
CA ARG A 111 10.29 5.39 12.30
C ARG A 111 10.60 4.54 13.51
N LEU A 112 9.61 3.76 14.00
CA LEU A 112 9.75 2.82 15.11
C LEU A 112 10.50 1.52 14.73
N GLY A 113 10.89 1.37 13.47
CA GLY A 113 11.76 0.30 13.01
C GLY A 113 11.12 -0.67 12.02
N ALA A 114 9.85 -0.50 11.65
CA ALA A 114 9.33 -1.25 10.51
C ALA A 114 10.11 -0.90 9.23
N ASP A 115 10.27 -1.88 8.35
CA ASP A 115 10.86 -1.67 7.03
C ASP A 115 9.76 -1.48 5.97
N VAL A 116 8.61 -2.12 6.22
CA VAL A 116 7.42 -2.11 5.38
C VAL A 116 6.20 -2.08 6.28
N VAL A 117 5.25 -1.21 5.96
CA VAL A 117 3.94 -1.19 6.61
C VAL A 117 2.87 -1.31 5.54
N ILE A 118 1.94 -2.23 5.73
CA ILE A 118 0.83 -2.44 4.81
C ILE A 118 -0.49 -2.18 5.55
N GLY A 119 -1.41 -1.50 4.86
CA GLY A 119 -2.78 -1.44 5.35
C GLY A 119 -3.41 -2.82 5.30
N SER A 120 -4.31 -3.12 6.21
CA SER A 120 -5.00 -4.40 6.23
C SER A 120 -6.48 -4.20 6.52
N ARG A 121 -7.33 -4.78 5.68
CA ARG A 121 -8.80 -4.78 5.87
C ARG A 121 -9.27 -5.96 6.74
N GLY A 122 -8.34 -6.80 7.16
CA GLY A 122 -8.61 -8.05 7.87
C GLY A 122 -8.20 -8.06 9.33
N LEU A 123 -7.65 -6.96 9.85
CA LEU A 123 -7.38 -6.80 11.28
C LEU A 123 -8.66 -6.37 12.01
N ASP A 124 -8.77 -6.72 13.30
CA ASP A 124 -9.99 -6.52 14.09
C ASP A 124 -10.43 -5.05 14.17
N ASP A 125 -9.48 -4.12 14.26
CA ASP A 125 -9.75 -2.67 14.31
C ASP A 125 -9.99 -2.03 12.92
N SER A 126 -10.05 -2.83 11.86
CA SER A 126 -10.28 -2.31 10.50
C SER A 126 -11.76 -2.02 10.28
N VAL A 127 -12.06 -0.88 9.69
CA VAL A 127 -13.43 -0.51 9.32
C VAL A 127 -13.58 -0.69 7.81
N THR A 128 -14.44 -1.61 7.38
CA THR A 128 -14.73 -1.80 5.94
C THR A 128 -16.19 -1.47 5.65
N GLU A 129 -16.42 -0.35 4.96
CA GLU A 129 -17.76 0.12 4.63
C GLU A 129 -18.20 -0.36 3.24
N ALA A 130 -19.51 -0.59 3.09
CA ALA A 130 -20.18 -0.84 1.79
C ALA A 130 -19.61 -2.00 0.94
N ARG A 131 -19.59 -3.23 1.48
CA ARG A 131 -19.14 -4.42 0.72
C ARG A 131 -20.21 -4.87 -0.30
N HIS A 132 -20.29 -4.22 -1.46
CA HIS A 132 -21.39 -4.38 -2.43
C HIS A 132 -21.52 -5.73 -3.16
N CYS A 133 -20.73 -6.77 -2.85
CA CYS A 133 -20.88 -8.06 -3.55
C CYS A 133 -20.57 -9.27 -2.65
N ARG A 134 -21.63 -9.96 -2.20
CA ARG A 134 -21.55 -11.27 -1.54
C ARG A 134 -21.00 -12.37 -2.46
N SER A 135 -21.19 -12.27 -3.77
CA SER A 135 -20.66 -13.21 -4.79
C SER A 135 -19.13 -13.14 -4.98
N ARG A 136 -18.46 -12.08 -4.50
CA ARG A 136 -16.99 -11.95 -4.48
C ARG A 136 -16.33 -12.76 -3.35
N SER A 137 -17.09 -13.36 -2.44
CA SER A 137 -16.57 -13.84 -1.16
C SER A 137 -15.75 -15.15 -1.25
N ALA A 138 -16.26 -16.18 -1.94
CA ALA A 138 -15.61 -17.51 -1.96
C ALA A 138 -14.30 -17.52 -2.76
N GLY A 139 -14.31 -16.99 -3.99
CA GLY A 139 -13.10 -16.89 -4.82
C GLY A 139 -12.03 -16.00 -4.18
N ALA A 140 -12.42 -14.85 -3.61
CA ALA A 140 -11.48 -14.00 -2.87
C ALA A 140 -10.97 -14.69 -1.59
N ALA A 141 -11.81 -15.46 -0.89
CA ALA A 141 -11.37 -16.23 0.28
C ALA A 141 -10.36 -17.33 -0.11
N ALA A 142 -10.62 -18.06 -1.20
CA ALA A 142 -9.70 -19.07 -1.73
C ALA A 142 -8.37 -18.43 -2.16
N TYR A 143 -8.42 -17.32 -2.91
CA TYR A 143 -7.23 -16.57 -3.30
C TYR A 143 -6.43 -16.12 -2.08
N ARG A 144 -7.08 -15.49 -1.09
CA ARG A 144 -6.43 -15.03 0.15
C ARG A 144 -5.78 -16.20 0.89
N ARG A 145 -6.46 -17.35 0.99
CA ARG A 145 -5.91 -18.55 1.62
C ARG A 145 -4.63 -19.03 0.93
N LEU A 146 -4.58 -19.01 -0.40
CA LEU A 146 -3.39 -19.40 -1.15
C LEU A 146 -2.28 -18.36 -1.03
N ALA A 147 -2.59 -17.07 -1.16
CA ALA A 147 -1.63 -15.98 -0.99
C ALA A 147 -0.93 -16.05 0.38
N ARG A 148 -1.69 -16.30 1.46
CA ARG A 148 -1.13 -16.45 2.81
C ARG A 148 -0.16 -17.62 2.99
N ARG A 149 -0.24 -18.66 2.14
CA ARG A 149 0.76 -19.73 2.15
C ARG A 149 2.11 -19.26 1.64
N LEU A 150 2.13 -18.28 0.73
CA LEU A 150 3.34 -17.66 0.20
C LEU A 150 3.83 -16.54 1.12
N THR A 151 2.93 -15.90 1.85
CA THR A 151 3.24 -14.79 2.76
C THR A 151 2.81 -15.09 4.20
N PRO A 152 3.42 -16.07 4.89
CA PRO A 152 3.02 -16.43 6.24
C PRO A 152 3.14 -15.23 7.19
N GLY A 153 2.13 -15.05 8.04
CA GLY A 153 2.05 -13.93 8.98
C GLY A 153 1.50 -12.62 8.40
N ILE A 154 1.13 -12.57 7.12
CA ILE A 154 0.42 -11.41 6.54
C ILE A 154 -1.05 -11.79 6.28
N VAL A 155 -1.98 -11.01 6.82
CA VAL A 155 -3.42 -11.20 6.73
C VAL A 155 -3.97 -10.70 5.39
N ASP A 156 -3.62 -9.47 5.00
CA ASP A 156 -4.15 -8.81 3.79
C ASP A 156 -3.04 -8.35 2.84
N THR A 157 -2.63 -9.25 1.95
CA THR A 157 -1.64 -8.93 0.92
C THR A 157 -2.13 -7.88 -0.09
N GLN A 158 -3.45 -7.81 -0.35
CA GLN A 158 -3.99 -7.09 -1.51
C GLN A 158 -4.61 -5.74 -1.14
N CYS A 159 -4.31 -5.21 0.04
CA CYS A 159 -4.73 -3.85 0.36
C CYS A 159 -3.95 -2.87 -0.52
N GLY A 160 -4.66 -1.95 -1.17
CA GLY A 160 -4.11 -0.94 -2.07
C GLY A 160 -3.43 0.21 -1.33
N PHE A 161 -2.78 -0.06 -0.21
CA PHE A 161 -2.07 0.91 0.61
C PHE A 161 -0.86 0.25 1.27
N LYS A 162 0.35 0.71 0.95
CA LYS A 162 1.60 0.19 1.49
C LYS A 162 2.64 1.30 1.58
N VAL A 163 3.49 1.29 2.60
CA VAL A 163 4.59 2.25 2.80
C VAL A 163 5.87 1.47 3.05
N PHE A 164 6.95 1.91 2.43
CA PHE A 164 8.23 1.21 2.41
C PHE A 164 9.39 2.16 2.65
N ARG A 165 10.50 1.62 3.16
CA ARG A 165 11.82 2.22 2.94
C ARG A 165 12.14 2.19 1.44
N GLY A 166 12.54 3.34 0.89
CA GLY A 166 12.71 3.55 -0.54
C GLY A 166 13.76 2.64 -1.17
N GLU A 167 14.94 2.56 -0.59
CA GLU A 167 16.01 1.69 -1.11
C GLU A 167 15.63 0.22 -1.09
N LEU A 168 15.00 -0.22 0.01
CA LEU A 168 14.51 -1.60 0.15
C LEU A 168 13.49 -1.95 -0.94
N VAL A 169 12.46 -1.11 -1.13
CA VAL A 169 11.42 -1.41 -2.10
C VAL A 169 11.97 -1.35 -3.52
N ARG A 170 12.83 -0.38 -3.84
CA ARG A 170 13.52 -0.30 -5.14
C ARG A 170 14.29 -1.58 -5.44
N ALA A 171 15.08 -2.08 -4.50
CA ALA A 171 15.81 -3.33 -4.65
C ALA A 171 14.87 -4.54 -4.84
N ALA A 172 13.77 -4.60 -4.08
CA ALA A 172 12.80 -5.68 -4.18
C ALA A 172 12.05 -5.69 -5.52
N VAL A 173 11.76 -4.52 -6.11
CA VAL A 173 10.97 -4.43 -7.35
C VAL A 173 11.80 -4.59 -8.63
N GLN A 174 13.14 -4.58 -8.56
CA GLN A 174 14.01 -4.86 -9.71
C GLN A 174 13.61 -6.18 -10.38
N ASP A 175 13.40 -7.22 -9.56
CA ASP A 175 13.07 -8.57 -10.02
C ASP A 175 11.56 -8.86 -10.06
N LEU A 176 10.69 -7.88 -9.76
CA LEU A 176 9.24 -8.07 -9.77
C LEU A 176 8.73 -8.33 -11.19
N ARG A 177 8.19 -9.54 -11.43
CA ARG A 177 7.77 -9.98 -12.78
C ARG A 177 6.28 -9.90 -13.02
N THR A 178 5.48 -9.96 -11.96
CA THR A 178 4.02 -9.99 -12.03
C THR A 178 3.48 -8.61 -12.37
N ALA A 179 2.95 -8.45 -13.59
CA ALA A 179 2.37 -7.21 -14.07
C ALA A 179 0.90 -7.03 -13.67
N GLY A 180 0.18 -8.12 -13.36
CA GLY A 180 -1.24 -8.08 -13.03
C GLY A 180 -1.55 -7.75 -11.58
N PHE A 181 -2.68 -8.25 -11.09
CA PHE A 181 -3.21 -7.93 -9.76
C PHE A 181 -2.53 -8.71 -8.63
N SER A 182 -1.81 -9.80 -8.94
CA SER A 182 -1.09 -10.60 -7.94
C SER A 182 0.28 -10.04 -7.57
N PHE A 183 0.68 -8.88 -8.11
CA PHE A 183 1.99 -8.27 -7.88
C PHE A 183 2.29 -8.05 -6.39
N ASP A 184 1.27 -7.70 -5.59
CA ASP A 184 1.42 -7.48 -4.15
C ASP A 184 1.97 -8.72 -3.44
N VAL A 185 1.53 -9.91 -3.87
CA VAL A 185 1.98 -11.17 -3.28
C VAL A 185 3.44 -11.42 -3.61
N GLU A 186 3.83 -11.24 -4.88
CA GLU A 186 5.24 -11.38 -5.29
C GLU A 186 6.13 -10.36 -4.56
N LEU A 187 5.69 -9.10 -4.48
CA LEU A 187 6.40 -8.03 -3.79
C LEU A 187 6.63 -8.38 -2.32
N LEU A 188 5.60 -8.84 -1.61
CA LEU A 188 5.70 -9.20 -0.19
C LEU A 188 6.55 -10.45 0.04
N VAL A 189 6.54 -11.42 -0.89
CA VAL A 189 7.48 -12.55 -0.85
C VAL A 189 8.92 -12.03 -0.99
N ARG A 190 9.20 -11.17 -1.97
CA ARG A 190 10.54 -10.62 -2.20
C ARG A 190 11.06 -9.78 -1.04
N LEU A 191 10.21 -8.94 -0.45
CA LEU A 191 10.54 -8.14 0.73
C LEU A 191 10.87 -9.03 1.94
N ARG A 192 10.09 -10.11 2.15
CA ARG A 192 10.38 -11.09 3.22
C ARG A 192 11.68 -11.86 2.96
N VAL A 193 11.94 -12.25 1.72
CA VAL A 193 13.20 -12.88 1.30
C VAL A 193 14.38 -11.92 1.53
N ALA A 194 14.20 -10.62 1.36
CA ALA A 194 15.21 -9.63 1.72
C ALA A 194 15.41 -9.46 3.24
N GLY A 195 14.59 -10.11 4.08
CA GLY A 195 14.65 -10.02 5.54
C GLY A 195 13.94 -8.79 6.12
N ALA A 196 13.03 -8.17 5.38
CA ALA A 196 12.30 -6.98 5.82
C ALA A 196 11.34 -7.29 6.99
N ARG A 197 11.27 -6.37 7.97
CA ARG A 197 10.23 -6.36 9.00
C ARG A 197 8.97 -5.72 8.43
N ILE A 198 7.98 -6.57 8.13
CA ILE A 198 6.69 -6.18 7.56
C ILE A 198 5.65 -6.14 8.68
N GLU A 199 4.98 -5.01 8.83
CA GLU A 199 3.89 -4.82 9.79
C GLU A 199 2.57 -4.52 9.08
N GLU A 200 1.47 -4.98 9.67
CA GLU A 200 0.11 -4.62 9.24
C GLU A 200 -0.47 -3.57 10.18
N ILE A 201 -1.16 -2.57 9.61
CA ILE A 201 -1.95 -1.60 10.34
C ILE A 201 -3.43 -1.71 9.93
N PRO A 202 -4.38 -1.55 10.85
CA PRO A 202 -5.79 -1.49 10.49
C PRO A 202 -6.04 -0.24 9.63
N VAL A 203 -7.03 -0.33 8.73
CA VAL A 203 -7.43 0.81 7.90
C VAL A 203 -8.94 1.00 7.91
N THR A 204 -9.36 2.24 7.71
CA THR A 204 -10.70 2.56 7.21
C THR A 204 -10.69 2.41 5.70
N TRP A 205 -11.54 1.55 5.18
CA TRP A 205 -11.64 1.25 3.75
C TRP A 205 -13.09 1.34 3.29
N VAL A 206 -13.33 2.12 2.24
CA VAL A 206 -14.67 2.34 1.66
C VAL A 206 -14.67 1.84 0.22
N ASP A 207 -15.65 1.00 -0.15
CA ASP A 207 -15.77 0.52 -1.53
C ASP A 207 -16.08 1.67 -2.48
N VAL A 208 -15.24 1.83 -3.51
CA VAL A 208 -15.41 2.83 -4.56
C VAL A 208 -15.83 2.13 -5.85
N PRO A 209 -16.99 2.51 -6.46
CA PRO A 209 -17.44 1.91 -7.70
C PRO A 209 -16.44 2.07 -8.87
N GLY A 210 -16.53 1.15 -9.84
CA GLY A 210 -15.73 1.18 -11.07
C GLY A 210 -14.37 0.48 -10.94
N SER A 211 -14.28 -0.54 -10.09
CA SER A 211 -13.11 -1.43 -10.02
C SER A 211 -12.77 -2.04 -11.38
N THR A 212 -11.50 -1.94 -11.79
CA THR A 212 -10.99 -2.58 -13.00
C THR A 212 -10.84 -4.09 -12.85
N PHE A 213 -10.84 -4.61 -11.60
CA PHE A 213 -10.83 -6.04 -11.32
C PHE A 213 -12.23 -6.66 -11.47
N VAL A 214 -12.47 -7.22 -12.66
CA VAL A 214 -13.64 -8.03 -12.96
C VAL A 214 -13.38 -9.52 -12.65
N PRO A 215 -14.04 -10.16 -11.66
CA PRO A 215 -13.75 -11.55 -11.26
C PRO A 215 -13.87 -12.57 -12.40
N ALA A 216 -14.90 -12.45 -13.24
CA ALA A 216 -15.13 -13.37 -14.36
C ALA A 216 -14.02 -13.31 -15.43
N ARG A 217 -13.38 -12.14 -15.60
CA ARG A 217 -12.33 -11.93 -16.62
C ARG A 217 -10.93 -12.18 -16.07
N HIS A 218 -10.68 -11.78 -14.82
CA HIS A 218 -9.34 -11.74 -14.24
C HIS A 218 -9.08 -12.82 -13.19
N GLY A 219 -10.11 -13.51 -12.71
CA GLY A 219 -10.00 -14.46 -11.60
C GLY A 219 -9.01 -15.60 -11.90
N ALA A 220 -9.23 -16.36 -12.98
CA ALA A 220 -8.34 -17.46 -13.37
C ALA A 220 -6.90 -16.98 -13.63
N GLY A 221 -6.75 -15.80 -14.25
CA GLY A 221 -5.45 -15.17 -14.46
C GLY A 221 -4.71 -14.91 -13.14
N ALA A 222 -5.40 -14.38 -12.13
CA ALA A 222 -4.81 -14.13 -10.80
C ALA A 222 -4.38 -15.41 -10.08
N PHE A 223 -5.14 -16.50 -10.19
CA PHE A 223 -4.71 -17.80 -9.65
C PHE A 223 -3.50 -18.38 -10.39
N ALA A 224 -3.45 -18.21 -11.72
CA ALA A 224 -2.27 -18.60 -12.50
C ALA A 224 -1.04 -17.74 -12.15
N GLU A 225 -1.23 -16.44 -11.89
CA GLU A 225 -0.17 -15.57 -11.36
C GLU A 225 0.35 -16.08 -10.01
N LEU A 226 -0.54 -16.42 -9.06
CA LEU A 226 -0.13 -17.01 -7.78
C LEU A 226 0.71 -18.29 -7.96
N ALA A 227 0.32 -19.19 -8.88
CA ALA A 227 1.08 -20.40 -9.16
C ALA A 227 2.47 -20.09 -9.73
N ARG A 228 2.57 -19.11 -10.64
CA ARG A 228 3.86 -18.64 -11.18
C ARG A 228 4.73 -17.98 -10.11
N ILE A 229 4.14 -17.21 -9.20
CA ILE A 229 4.84 -16.64 -8.05
C ILE A 229 5.42 -17.77 -7.22
N ALA A 230 4.58 -18.72 -6.79
CA ALA A 230 5.00 -19.88 -5.99
C ALA A 230 6.17 -20.65 -6.64
N TRP A 231 6.12 -20.84 -7.97
CA TRP A 231 7.20 -21.48 -8.72
C TRP A 231 8.48 -20.62 -8.77
N SER A 232 8.36 -19.36 -9.17
CA SER A 232 9.49 -18.46 -9.40
C SER A 232 10.21 -18.03 -8.11
N THR A 233 9.52 -18.08 -6.97
CA THR A 233 10.10 -17.79 -5.66
C THR A 233 10.48 -19.06 -4.90
N ARG A 234 10.36 -20.24 -5.50
CA ARG A 234 10.73 -21.51 -4.89
C ARG A 234 12.24 -21.53 -4.66
N GLY A 235 12.65 -21.84 -3.43
CA GLY A 235 14.07 -21.91 -3.06
C GLY A 235 14.72 -20.57 -2.73
N LEU A 236 13.98 -19.45 -2.78
CA LEU A 236 14.46 -18.21 -2.18
C LEU A 236 14.52 -18.37 -0.66
N ALA A 237 15.71 -18.26 -0.10
CA ALA A 237 15.93 -18.23 1.35
C ALA A 237 15.97 -16.78 1.85
N PRO A 238 15.48 -16.49 3.07
CA PRO A 238 15.68 -15.19 3.69
C PRO A 238 17.17 -14.84 3.77
N ASP A 239 17.54 -13.69 3.24
CA ASP A 239 18.88 -13.09 3.36
C ASP A 239 18.77 -11.77 4.14
N PRO A 240 18.80 -11.82 5.48
CA PRO A 240 18.75 -10.62 6.32
C PRO A 240 19.98 -9.72 6.14
N GLY A 241 21.08 -10.24 5.57
CA GLY A 241 22.26 -9.45 5.22
C GLY A 241 21.99 -8.43 4.12
N ARG A 242 21.00 -8.69 3.25
CA ARG A 242 20.60 -7.79 2.17
C ARG A 242 19.96 -6.49 2.66
N VAL A 243 19.12 -6.57 3.71
CA VAL A 243 18.61 -5.37 4.41
C VAL A 243 19.74 -4.66 5.15
N ALA A 244 20.61 -5.38 5.86
CA ALA A 244 21.74 -4.77 6.57
C ALA A 244 22.72 -4.01 5.62
N ALA A 245 23.01 -4.57 4.45
CA ALA A 245 23.90 -3.99 3.45
C ALA A 245 23.30 -2.77 2.71
N SER A 246 21.97 -2.60 2.73
CA SER A 246 21.29 -1.44 2.13
C SER A 246 21.30 -0.20 3.02
N GLY A 247 21.96 -0.19 4.18
CA GLY A 247 21.97 0.98 5.09
C GLY A 247 20.61 1.32 5.72
N THR A 248 19.57 0.53 5.44
CA THR A 248 18.16 0.77 5.77
C THR A 248 17.83 0.72 7.26
N ARG A 249 18.74 0.29 8.13
CA ARG A 249 18.54 0.28 9.60
C ARG A 249 18.89 1.59 10.31
N SER A 250 19.37 2.61 9.59
CA SER A 250 19.53 3.92 10.19
C SER A 250 18.16 4.47 10.62
N PRO A 251 17.99 4.93 11.88
CA PRO A 251 16.74 5.53 12.33
C PRO A 251 16.42 6.73 11.44
N MET A 252 15.17 6.79 10.95
CA MET A 252 14.76 7.97 10.20
C MET A 252 14.71 9.17 11.15
N PRO A 253 15.24 10.34 10.75
CA PRO A 253 15.17 11.52 11.59
C PRO A 253 13.70 11.81 11.94
N LEU A 254 13.44 11.99 13.24
CA LEU A 254 12.15 12.46 13.71
C LEU A 254 11.92 13.88 13.17
N PRO A 255 10.68 14.24 12.81
CA PRO A 255 10.39 15.64 12.51
C PRO A 255 10.76 16.49 13.74
N ALA A 256 11.31 17.68 13.49
CA ALA A 256 11.51 18.67 14.54
C ALA A 256 10.17 18.84 15.27
N ALA A 257 10.18 18.59 16.59
CA ALA A 257 9.01 18.32 17.41
C ALA A 257 7.75 19.13 17.02
N ALA A 258 6.81 18.50 16.32
CA ALA A 258 5.42 18.83 16.53
C ALA A 258 5.03 18.12 17.83
N ALA A 259 4.70 18.89 18.86
CA ALA A 259 4.27 18.37 20.15
C ALA A 259 3.20 17.27 19.94
N LEU A 260 3.48 16.06 20.44
CA LEU A 260 2.53 14.96 20.44
C LEU A 260 1.25 15.45 21.14
N PRO A 261 0.05 15.31 20.55
CA PRO A 261 -1.16 15.37 21.35
C PRO A 261 -1.13 14.19 22.32
N ALA A 262 -1.42 14.47 23.59
CA ALA A 262 -1.45 13.48 24.65
C ALA A 262 -2.30 12.26 24.22
N ALA A 263 -1.78 11.06 24.49
CA ALA A 263 -2.45 9.80 24.21
C ALA A 263 -3.90 9.86 24.73
N VAL A 264 -4.86 9.68 23.83
CA VAL A 264 -6.23 9.36 24.22
C VAL A 264 -6.18 7.95 24.79
N ALA A 265 -6.15 7.85 26.12
CA ALA A 265 -6.37 6.60 26.82
C ALA A 265 -7.76 6.10 26.45
N VAL A 266 -7.83 5.03 25.66
CA VAL A 266 -9.07 4.25 25.51
C VAL A 266 -9.30 3.54 26.84
N PRO A 267 -10.36 3.84 27.60
CA PRO A 267 -10.62 3.11 28.83
C PRO A 267 -11.03 1.69 28.46
N VAL A 268 -10.21 0.72 28.86
CA VAL A 268 -10.59 -0.69 28.87
C VAL A 268 -11.67 -0.85 29.93
N VAL A 269 -12.95 -0.88 29.51
CA VAL A 269 -14.04 -1.29 30.39
C VAL A 269 -13.95 -2.81 30.53
N VAL A 270 -13.23 -3.26 31.56
CA VAL A 270 -13.30 -4.64 32.03
C VAL A 270 -14.66 -4.82 32.72
N SER A 271 -15.64 -5.34 31.99
CA SER A 271 -16.90 -5.78 32.59
C SER A 271 -16.66 -7.08 33.35
N LEU A 272 -16.24 -6.96 34.60
CA LEU A 272 -16.24 -8.04 35.58
C LEU A 272 -17.69 -8.41 35.90
N ALA A 273 -18.21 -9.43 35.22
CA ALA A 273 -19.44 -10.09 35.62
C ALA A 273 -19.21 -10.83 36.95
N LEU A 274 -19.44 -10.13 38.06
CA LEU A 274 -19.57 -10.74 39.38
C LEU A 274 -20.85 -11.59 39.36
N ARG A 275 -20.66 -12.91 39.34
CA ARG A 275 -21.66 -13.85 39.83
C ARG A 275 -21.87 -13.58 41.32
N SER A 276 -23.12 -13.33 41.72
CA SER A 276 -23.54 -13.50 43.10
C SER A 276 -24.58 -14.63 43.19
N PRO A 277 -24.54 -15.44 44.25
CA PRO A 277 -25.38 -16.62 44.40
C PRO A 277 -26.71 -16.26 45.07
N ARG A 278 -27.79 -16.86 44.58
CA ARG A 278 -28.89 -17.46 45.34
C ARG A 278 -29.86 -18.15 44.38
#